data_AF-A0A7S4BBE6-F1
#
_entry.id   AF-A0A7S4BBE6-F1
#
_cell.length_a   1.000
_cell.length_b   1.000
_cell.length_c   1.000
_cell.angle_alpha   90.00
_cell.angle_beta   90.00
_cell.angle_gamma   90.00
#
_symmetry.space_group_name_H-M   'P 1'
#
loop_
_entity.id
_entity.type
_entity.pdbx_description
1 polymer ?
#
loop_
_entity_poly.entity_id
_entity_poly.type
_entity_poly.pdbx_seq_one_letter_code
_entity_poly.pdbx_strand_id
1 'polypeptide(L)'
;ACCASRAHASSEPLLLAADRAARQALPAVIGVLGKFPPLVADLGCGYLKVGFAGQTAPVAVVPTLSLLRRAMVVELGLFSEEADVLEDFCSRALYGLLGALPTRHPLVVCASLYQQAGVPARLYDERCALLQQVLLRRLCVPCVTLLHSASLALLSVGRHTGVVIDIGLGLTRVTPVVKGEVMREAIQAELLGGATGTNMLLARLAHRSAAHGGGGGGGDDVG
;
A
#
# COMPACT_ATOMS: atom_id res chain seq x y z
N ALA A 1 -23.37 35.41 50.56
CA ALA A 1 -23.71 33.97 50.56
C ALA A 1 -24.51 33.68 49.30
N CYS A 2 -24.27 32.70 48.44
CA CYS A 2 -23.32 31.60 48.33
C CYS A 2 -23.35 31.21 46.83
N CYS A 3 -22.27 31.38 46.07
CA CYS A 3 -21.50 30.32 45.41
C CYS A 3 -22.28 29.09 44.92
N ALA A 4 -22.45 28.97 43.60
CA ALA A 4 -22.43 27.69 42.89
C ALA A 4 -21.94 27.91 41.44
N SER A 5 -20.64 27.72 41.24
CA SER A 5 -19.95 27.69 39.96
C SER A 5 -20.45 26.52 39.10
N ARG A 6 -21.05 26.81 37.93
CA ARG A 6 -21.08 25.84 36.83
C ARG A 6 -19.71 25.89 36.17
N ALA A 7 -18.90 24.87 36.43
CA ALA A 7 -17.64 24.67 35.74
C ALA A 7 -17.93 24.51 34.25
N HIS A 8 -17.35 25.39 33.43
CA HIS A 8 -17.18 25.13 32.01
C HIS A 8 -16.39 23.83 31.87
N ALA A 9 -17.06 22.75 31.49
CA ALA A 9 -16.37 21.58 30.96
C ALA A 9 -15.76 22.01 29.62
N SER A 10 -14.51 22.45 29.66
CA SER A 10 -13.68 22.64 28.48
C SER A 10 -13.57 21.27 27.81
N SER A 11 -14.39 21.05 26.78
CA SER A 11 -14.28 19.89 25.90
C SER A 11 -12.90 19.94 25.26
N GLU A 12 -11.97 19.10 25.73
CA GLU A 12 -10.73 18.90 24.99
C GLU A 12 -11.11 18.53 23.54
N PRO A 13 -10.53 19.21 22.54
CA PRO A 13 -10.78 18.83 21.16
C PRO A 13 -10.31 17.39 20.99
N LEU A 14 -11.17 16.56 20.40
CA LEU A 14 -10.92 15.14 20.06
C LEU A 14 -9.54 14.88 19.43
N LEU A 15 -8.92 15.90 18.82
CA LEU A 15 -7.56 15.88 18.30
C LEU A 15 -6.45 15.78 19.36
N LEU A 16 -6.59 16.39 20.54
CA LEU A 16 -5.60 16.26 21.62
C LEU A 16 -5.75 14.90 22.31
N ALA A 17 -6.97 14.36 22.36
CA ALA A 17 -7.23 13.00 22.82
C ALA A 17 -6.77 11.94 21.81
N ALA A 18 -6.89 12.18 20.50
CA ALA A 18 -6.38 11.31 19.44
C ALA A 18 -4.87 11.42 19.28
N ASP A 19 -4.26 12.61 19.43
CA ASP A 19 -2.81 12.79 19.50
C ASP A 19 -2.26 12.22 20.81
N ARG A 20 -3.00 12.29 21.94
CA ARG A 20 -2.65 11.53 23.16
C ARG A 20 -2.85 10.03 22.98
N ALA A 21 -3.89 9.54 22.31
CA ALA A 21 -4.09 8.11 22.08
C ALA A 21 -3.06 7.57 21.10
N ALA A 22 -2.71 8.32 20.05
CA ALA A 22 -1.62 8.03 19.13
C ALA A 22 -0.26 8.18 19.82
N ARG A 23 -0.05 9.15 20.72
CA ARG A 23 1.16 9.29 21.57
C ARG A 23 1.09 8.51 22.89
N GLN A 24 0.06 7.75 23.17
CA GLN A 24 0.02 6.76 24.26
C GLN A 24 0.19 5.38 23.65
N ALA A 25 -0.38 5.15 22.46
CA ALA A 25 -0.15 3.98 21.64
C ALA A 25 1.24 3.98 20.99
N LEU A 26 1.79 5.11 20.50
CA LEU A 26 3.12 5.13 19.88
C LEU A 26 4.24 4.86 20.90
N PRO A 27 4.29 5.47 22.10
CA PRO A 27 5.30 5.18 23.10
C PRO A 27 5.06 3.87 23.83
N ALA A 28 3.81 3.41 23.97
CA ALA A 28 3.56 2.06 24.46
C ALA A 28 3.98 1.00 23.41
N VAL A 29 3.77 1.26 22.12
CA VAL A 29 4.24 0.36 21.05
C VAL A 29 5.77 0.44 20.94
N ILE A 30 6.37 1.64 20.88
CA ILE A 30 7.84 1.84 20.81
C ILE A 30 8.54 1.34 22.07
N GLY A 31 7.92 1.46 23.26
CA GLY A 31 8.42 0.90 24.51
C GLY A 31 8.20 -0.61 24.68
N VAL A 32 7.36 -1.22 23.83
CA VAL A 32 7.12 -2.68 23.74
C VAL A 32 7.79 -3.30 22.51
N LEU A 33 8.43 -2.50 21.64
CA LEU A 33 9.25 -3.01 20.55
C LEU A 33 10.45 -3.73 21.15
N GLY A 34 10.34 -5.06 21.20
CA GLY A 34 11.35 -5.95 21.70
C GLY A 34 12.68 -5.82 20.95
N LYS A 35 13.58 -6.75 21.25
CA LYS A 35 14.96 -6.88 20.74
C LYS A 35 15.18 -6.68 19.21
N PHE A 36 14.13 -6.58 18.40
CA PHE A 36 14.17 -6.57 16.94
C PHE A 36 13.40 -5.37 16.33
N PRO A 37 13.95 -4.70 15.29
CA PRO A 37 13.34 -3.54 14.66
C PRO A 37 12.07 -3.90 13.85
N PRO A 38 11.05 -3.03 13.78
CA PRO A 38 9.87 -3.26 12.93
C PRO A 38 10.23 -3.42 11.44
N LEU A 39 9.48 -4.25 10.74
CA LEU A 39 9.49 -4.36 9.29
C LEU A 39 8.49 -3.37 8.69
N VAL A 40 8.82 -2.81 7.54
CA VAL A 40 7.96 -1.92 6.78
C VAL A 40 7.81 -2.49 5.38
N ALA A 41 6.57 -2.70 4.95
CA ALA A 41 6.22 -3.22 3.62
C ALA A 41 5.23 -2.28 2.92
N ASP A 42 5.68 -1.60 1.86
CA ASP A 42 4.84 -0.82 0.95
C ASP A 42 4.33 -1.73 -0.18
N LEU A 43 3.07 -2.14 -0.07
CA LEU A 43 2.40 -3.08 -0.97
C LEU A 43 1.68 -2.33 -2.09
N GLY A 44 2.43 -1.94 -3.12
CA GLY A 44 1.87 -1.40 -4.36
C GLY A 44 1.40 -2.49 -5.32
N CYS A 45 0.51 -2.15 -6.26
CA CYS A 45 0.05 -3.08 -7.31
C CYS A 45 1.18 -3.55 -8.24
N GLY A 46 2.15 -2.69 -8.55
CA GLY A 46 3.28 -3.07 -9.40
C GLY A 46 4.47 -3.63 -8.64
N TYR A 47 4.81 -3.03 -7.51
CA TYR A 47 6.01 -3.35 -6.75
C TYR A 47 5.73 -3.33 -5.25
N LEU A 48 6.33 -4.31 -4.57
CA LEU A 48 6.54 -4.32 -3.13
C LEU A 48 7.87 -3.64 -2.86
N LYS A 49 7.88 -2.72 -1.90
CA LYS A 49 9.12 -2.22 -1.29
C LYS A 49 9.14 -2.65 0.16
N VAL A 50 10.22 -3.27 0.62
CA VAL A 50 10.29 -3.82 1.98
C VAL A 50 11.65 -3.56 2.63
N GLY A 51 11.65 -3.27 3.92
CA GLY A 51 12.87 -3.02 4.69
C GLY A 51 12.61 -2.92 6.19
N PHE A 52 13.59 -2.41 6.93
CA PHE A 52 13.48 -2.19 8.37
C PHE A 52 13.21 -0.73 8.68
N ALA A 53 12.38 -0.48 9.70
CA ALA A 53 12.16 0.88 10.19
C ALA A 53 13.48 1.53 10.63
N GLY A 54 13.64 2.83 10.34
CA GLY A 54 14.86 3.59 10.62
C GLY A 54 15.90 3.58 9.50
N GLN A 55 15.71 2.76 8.46
CA GLN A 55 16.55 2.80 7.26
C GLN A 55 16.10 3.91 6.29
N THR A 56 17.06 4.45 5.53
CA THR A 56 16.81 5.51 4.54
C THR A 56 16.30 5.00 3.20
N ALA A 57 16.36 3.69 2.98
CA ALA A 57 15.93 3.04 1.74
C ALA A 57 15.37 1.63 2.05
N PRO A 58 14.46 1.10 1.21
CA PRO A 58 14.05 -0.29 1.32
C PRO A 58 15.23 -1.24 1.06
N VAL A 59 15.21 -2.39 1.72
CA VAL A 59 16.20 -3.46 1.49
C VAL A 59 15.94 -4.15 0.15
N ALA A 60 14.67 -4.34 -0.20
CA ALA A 60 14.27 -4.97 -1.45
C ALA A 60 13.11 -4.23 -2.12
N VAL A 61 13.16 -4.19 -3.45
CA VAL A 61 12.05 -3.76 -4.31
C VAL A 61 11.82 -4.86 -5.33
N VAL A 62 10.65 -5.49 -5.28
CA VAL A 62 10.32 -6.66 -6.12
C VAL A 62 8.92 -6.50 -6.71
N PRO A 63 8.62 -7.13 -7.87
CA PRO A 63 7.26 -7.14 -8.40
C PRO A 63 6.25 -7.73 -7.41
N THR A 64 5.06 -7.12 -7.32
CA THR A 64 3.96 -7.60 -6.45
C THR A 64 3.20 -8.77 -7.08
N LEU A 65 3.95 -9.83 -7.38
CA LEU A 65 3.47 -11.03 -8.08
C LEU A 65 3.85 -12.27 -7.27
N SER A 66 2.87 -13.14 -7.03
CA SER A 66 3.16 -14.48 -6.51
C SER A 66 3.65 -15.36 -7.66
N LEU A 67 4.95 -15.58 -7.73
CA LEU A 67 5.57 -16.42 -8.77
C LEU A 67 5.16 -17.89 -8.64
N LEU A 68 5.01 -18.37 -7.39
CA LEU A 68 4.65 -19.76 -7.12
C LEU A 68 3.22 -20.08 -7.57
N ARG A 69 2.30 -19.15 -7.33
CA ARG A 69 0.87 -19.31 -7.65
C ARG A 69 0.48 -18.68 -8.99
N ARG A 70 1.40 -17.97 -9.65
CA ARG A 70 1.17 -17.18 -10.88
C ARG A 70 -0.04 -16.24 -10.75
N ALA A 71 -0.17 -15.59 -9.59
CA ALA A 71 -1.31 -14.75 -9.24
C ALA A 71 -0.89 -13.34 -8.80
N MET A 72 -1.72 -12.34 -9.10
CA MET A 72 -1.55 -10.99 -8.60
C MET A 72 -1.84 -10.95 -7.10
N VAL A 73 -0.96 -10.32 -6.34
CA VAL A 73 -1.12 -10.17 -4.88
C VAL A 73 -1.95 -8.94 -4.56
N VAL A 74 -1.77 -7.88 -5.36
CA VAL A 74 -2.53 -6.63 -5.30
C VAL A 74 -3.00 -6.30 -6.70
N GLU A 75 -4.30 -6.32 -6.92
CA GLU A 75 -4.93 -5.98 -8.18
C GLU A 75 -5.81 -4.74 -7.99
N LEU A 76 -5.56 -3.69 -8.78
CA LEU A 76 -6.26 -2.41 -8.65
C LEU A 76 -6.28 -1.85 -7.21
N GLY A 77 -5.27 -2.17 -6.38
CA GLY A 77 -5.24 -1.72 -4.98
C GLY A 77 -6.10 -2.54 -4.01
N LEU A 78 -6.65 -3.67 -4.44
CA LEU A 78 -7.26 -4.68 -3.59
C LEU A 78 -6.29 -5.86 -3.40
N PHE A 79 -6.17 -6.35 -2.17
CA PHE A 79 -5.41 -7.58 -1.92
C PHE A 79 -6.15 -8.81 -2.48
N SER A 80 -5.39 -9.84 -2.85
CA SER A 80 -5.94 -11.14 -3.25
C SER A 80 -6.91 -11.71 -2.20
N GLU A 81 -7.93 -12.43 -2.66
CA GLU A 81 -8.84 -13.24 -1.82
C GLU A 81 -8.22 -14.57 -1.41
N GLU A 82 -7.10 -14.94 -2.01
CA GLU A 82 -6.48 -16.24 -1.79
C GLU A 82 -5.47 -16.14 -0.66
N ALA A 83 -5.82 -16.70 0.50
CA ALA A 83 -4.96 -16.69 1.68
C ALA A 83 -3.57 -17.28 1.40
N ASP A 84 -3.51 -18.34 0.59
CA ASP A 84 -2.25 -19.01 0.24
C ASP A 84 -1.36 -18.14 -0.64
N VAL A 85 -1.95 -17.34 -1.55
CA VAL A 85 -1.21 -16.37 -2.37
C VAL A 85 -0.59 -15.29 -1.48
N LEU A 86 -1.35 -14.78 -0.51
CA LEU A 86 -0.87 -13.78 0.45
C LEU A 86 0.23 -14.36 1.36
N GLU A 87 0.06 -15.59 1.85
CA GLU A 87 1.00 -16.27 2.73
C GLU A 87 2.33 -16.53 2.04
N ASP A 88 2.30 -17.15 0.86
CA ASP A 88 3.50 -17.46 0.06
C ASP A 88 4.27 -16.17 -0.28
N PHE A 89 3.55 -15.13 -0.69
CA PHE A 89 4.15 -13.83 -1.01
C PHE A 89 4.76 -13.15 0.21
N CYS A 90 4.03 -13.07 1.33
CA CYS A 90 4.51 -12.42 2.55
C CYS A 90 5.66 -13.20 3.19
N SER A 91 5.63 -14.53 3.20
CA SER A 91 6.73 -15.36 3.70
C SER A 91 8.02 -15.12 2.90
N ARG A 92 7.92 -15.10 1.57
CA ARG A 92 9.05 -14.77 0.70
C ARG A 92 9.54 -13.34 0.92
N ALA A 93 8.63 -12.38 1.05
CA ALA A 93 8.97 -10.97 1.26
C ALA A 93 9.71 -10.74 2.57
N LEU A 94 9.22 -11.29 3.68
CA LEU A 94 9.76 -11.03 5.01
C LEU A 94 10.97 -11.92 5.31
N TYR A 95 10.85 -13.24 5.12
CA TYR A 95 11.93 -14.17 5.42
C TYR A 95 12.91 -14.30 4.25
N GLY A 96 12.40 -14.52 3.04
CA GLY A 96 13.23 -14.79 1.87
C GLY A 96 14.08 -13.59 1.40
N LEU A 97 13.52 -12.38 1.43
CA LEU A 97 14.22 -11.17 0.95
C LEU A 97 14.96 -10.43 2.07
N LEU A 98 14.38 -10.31 3.27
CA LEU A 98 15.03 -9.57 4.36
C LEU A 98 15.87 -10.47 5.28
N GLY A 99 15.70 -11.78 5.22
CA GLY A 99 16.24 -12.69 6.25
C GLY A 99 15.60 -12.51 7.62
N ALA A 100 14.45 -11.82 7.70
CA ALA A 100 13.78 -11.50 8.96
C ALA A 100 12.76 -12.59 9.30
N LEU A 101 12.83 -13.14 10.52
CA LEU A 101 11.85 -14.11 10.98
C LEU A 101 10.54 -13.38 11.35
N PRO A 102 9.40 -13.58 10.64
CA PRO A 102 8.20 -12.78 10.86
C PRO A 102 7.69 -12.79 12.30
N THR A 103 7.91 -13.89 13.03
CA THR A 103 7.51 -14.06 14.43
C THR A 103 8.22 -13.17 15.43
N ARG A 104 9.34 -12.55 15.04
CA ARG A 104 10.16 -11.70 15.92
C ARG A 104 9.97 -10.20 15.69
N HIS A 105 9.39 -9.82 14.57
CA HIS A 105 9.34 -8.43 14.14
C HIS A 105 7.90 -7.96 13.96
N PRO A 106 7.52 -6.84 14.60
CA PRO A 106 6.32 -6.08 14.23
C PRO A 106 6.34 -5.70 12.75
N LEU A 107 5.17 -5.65 12.12
CA LEU A 107 5.05 -5.32 10.70
C LEU A 107 4.12 -4.13 10.48
N VAL A 108 4.62 -3.12 9.79
CA VAL A 108 3.83 -2.03 9.23
C VAL A 108 3.61 -2.31 7.76
N VAL A 109 2.35 -2.41 7.36
CA VAL A 109 1.97 -2.56 5.96
C VAL A 109 1.41 -1.22 5.47
N CYS A 110 2.05 -0.66 4.46
CA CYS A 110 1.61 0.55 3.79
C CYS A 110 0.84 0.13 2.54
N ALA A 111 -0.41 0.59 2.42
CA ALA A 111 -1.23 0.31 1.25
C ALA A 111 -2.13 1.51 0.91
N SER A 112 -2.44 1.64 -0.38
CA SER A 112 -3.38 2.65 -0.85
C SER A 112 -4.79 2.10 -0.80
N LEU A 113 -5.73 2.88 -0.26
CA LEU A 113 -7.15 2.56 -0.28
C LEU A 113 -7.66 2.44 -1.70
N TYR A 114 -8.39 1.37 -1.99
CA TYR A 114 -9.19 1.30 -3.21
C TYR A 114 -10.62 1.70 -2.92
N GLN A 115 -11.06 2.78 -3.54
CA GLN A 115 -12.45 3.22 -3.54
C GLN A 115 -12.79 3.68 -4.94
N GLN A 116 -13.79 3.03 -5.55
CA GLN A 116 -14.29 3.32 -6.90
C GLN A 116 -15.80 3.23 -6.93
N ALA A 117 -16.42 3.93 -7.88
CA ALA A 117 -17.86 3.82 -8.12
C ALA A 117 -18.24 2.36 -8.44
N GLY A 118 -19.29 1.85 -7.80
CA GLY A 118 -19.79 0.49 -8.03
C GLY A 118 -19.08 -0.62 -7.24
N VAL A 119 -18.00 -0.32 -6.51
CA VAL A 119 -17.33 -1.29 -5.64
C VAL A 119 -17.92 -1.20 -4.23
N PRO A 120 -18.30 -2.33 -3.59
CA PRO A 120 -18.80 -2.30 -2.21
C PRO A 120 -17.77 -1.70 -1.26
N ALA A 121 -18.19 -0.75 -0.43
CA ALA A 121 -17.29 -0.07 0.52
C ALA A 121 -16.58 -1.03 1.49
N ARG A 122 -17.19 -2.19 1.78
CA ARG A 122 -16.64 -3.21 2.69
C ARG A 122 -15.59 -4.10 2.04
N LEU A 123 -15.52 -4.17 0.71
CA LEU A 123 -14.64 -5.12 0.02
C LEU A 123 -13.18 -4.88 0.41
N TYR A 124 -12.72 -3.62 0.42
CA TYR A 124 -11.35 -3.30 0.83
C TYR A 124 -11.06 -3.73 2.27
N ASP A 125 -12.00 -3.49 3.19
CA ASP A 125 -11.85 -3.85 4.60
C ASP A 125 -11.82 -5.39 4.79
N GLU A 126 -12.62 -6.13 4.02
CA GLU A 126 -12.59 -7.60 3.97
C GLU A 126 -11.22 -8.13 3.48
N ARG A 127 -10.67 -7.54 2.41
CA ARG A 127 -9.34 -7.90 1.91
C ARG A 127 -8.23 -7.57 2.91
N CYS A 128 -8.34 -6.44 3.61
CA CYS A 128 -7.42 -6.07 4.69
C CYS A 128 -7.52 -7.03 5.88
N ALA A 129 -8.72 -7.48 6.23
CA ALA A 129 -8.94 -8.45 7.30
C ALA A 129 -8.30 -9.79 6.97
N LEU A 130 -8.45 -10.26 5.72
CA LEU A 130 -7.79 -11.48 5.26
C LEU A 130 -6.26 -11.38 5.31
N LEU A 131 -5.69 -10.27 4.82
CA LEU A 131 -4.25 -10.03 4.90
C LEU A 131 -3.76 -10.04 6.35
N GLN A 132 -4.44 -9.35 7.26
CA GLN A 132 -4.10 -9.35 8.68
C GLN A 132 -4.23 -10.74 9.29
N GLN A 133 -5.27 -11.51 8.94
CA GLN A 133 -5.45 -12.88 9.40
C GLN A 133 -4.26 -13.75 8.97
N VAL A 134 -3.84 -13.68 7.70
CA VAL A 134 -2.68 -14.44 7.21
C VAL A 134 -1.41 -14.06 7.96
N LEU A 135 -1.12 -12.76 8.08
CA LEU A 135 0.08 -12.26 8.75
C LEU A 135 0.12 -12.65 10.24
N LEU A 136 -0.99 -12.45 10.97
CA LEU A 136 -1.05 -12.70 12.42
C LEU A 136 -1.18 -14.20 12.76
N ARG A 137 -1.99 -14.95 12.00
CA ARG A 137 -2.34 -16.34 12.36
C ARG A 137 -1.49 -17.38 11.66
N ARG A 138 -1.13 -17.18 10.40
CA ARG A 138 -0.34 -18.15 9.63
C ARG A 138 1.16 -17.88 9.72
N LEU A 139 1.57 -16.62 9.54
CA LEU A 139 2.97 -16.20 9.67
C LEU A 139 3.37 -15.80 11.09
N CYS A 140 2.42 -15.80 12.03
CA CYS A 140 2.65 -15.55 13.45
C CYS A 140 3.38 -14.22 13.73
N VAL A 141 3.15 -13.20 12.90
CA VAL A 141 3.67 -11.85 13.13
C VAL A 141 3.11 -11.32 14.45
N PRO A 142 3.94 -10.78 15.37
CA PRO A 142 3.51 -10.40 16.72
C PRO A 142 2.45 -9.28 16.71
N CYS A 143 2.60 -8.31 15.82
CA CYS A 143 1.60 -7.27 15.59
C CYS A 143 1.72 -6.72 14.17
N VAL A 144 0.57 -6.38 13.58
CA VAL A 144 0.46 -5.84 12.23
C VAL A 144 -0.32 -4.53 12.31
N THR A 145 0.15 -3.50 11.62
CA THR A 145 -0.58 -2.24 11.46
C THR A 145 -0.66 -1.88 9.99
N LEU A 146 -1.87 -1.57 9.52
CA LEU A 146 -2.10 -1.06 8.18
C LEU A 146 -2.16 0.46 8.20
N LEU A 147 -1.35 1.11 7.37
CA LEU A 147 -1.32 2.56 7.21
C LEU A 147 -1.56 2.95 5.76
N HIS A 148 -2.23 4.08 5.57
CA HIS A 148 -2.50 4.59 4.23
C HIS A 148 -1.25 5.26 3.65
N SER A 149 -0.84 4.84 2.44
CA SER A 149 0.33 5.39 1.77
C SER A 149 0.25 6.92 1.57
N ALA A 150 -0.96 7.47 1.39
CA ALA A 150 -1.16 8.92 1.30
C ALA A 150 -0.84 9.67 2.61
N SER A 151 -1.28 9.14 3.76
CA SER A 151 -0.93 9.74 5.06
C SER A 151 0.58 9.70 5.29
N LEU A 152 1.23 8.58 4.95
CA LEU A 152 2.68 8.43 5.07
C LEU A 152 3.46 9.36 4.13
N ALA A 153 2.96 9.57 2.90
CA ALA A 153 3.56 10.51 1.96
C ALA A 153 3.55 11.94 2.50
N LEU A 154 2.44 12.41 3.09
CA LEU A 154 2.41 13.73 3.72
C LEU A 154 3.30 13.81 4.96
N LEU A 155 3.32 12.75 5.77
CA LEU A 155 4.18 12.70 6.95
C LEU A 155 5.66 12.81 6.57
N SER A 156 6.08 12.23 5.44
CA SER A 156 7.47 12.33 4.94
C SER A 156 7.94 13.77 4.69
N VAL A 157 7.01 14.70 4.42
CA VAL A 157 7.27 16.13 4.22
C VAL A 157 6.84 16.99 5.41
N GLY A 158 6.57 16.37 6.57
CA GLY A 158 6.16 17.07 7.79
C GLY A 158 4.78 17.72 7.70
N ARG A 159 3.89 17.18 6.86
CA ARG A 159 2.52 17.67 6.69
C ARG A 159 1.51 16.64 7.20
N HIS A 160 0.40 17.14 7.73
CA HIS A 160 -0.73 16.31 8.18
C HIS A 160 -2.01 16.59 7.38
N THR A 161 -2.02 17.62 6.55
CA THR A 161 -3.18 17.98 5.71
C THR A 161 -2.67 18.31 4.31
N GLY A 162 -3.34 17.78 3.29
CA GLY A 162 -2.97 17.98 1.90
C GLY A 162 -3.70 17.01 0.98
N VAL A 163 -3.46 17.17 -0.32
CA VAL A 163 -3.95 16.24 -1.35
C VAL A 163 -2.74 15.49 -1.90
N VAL A 164 -2.81 14.16 -1.88
CA VAL A 164 -1.78 13.29 -2.45
C VAL A 164 -2.24 12.76 -3.79
N ILE A 165 -1.41 12.92 -4.82
CA ILE A 165 -1.62 12.35 -6.14
C ILE A 165 -0.64 11.19 -6.30
N ASP A 166 -1.14 9.96 -6.21
CA ASP A 166 -0.39 8.72 -6.30
C ASP A 166 -0.56 8.10 -7.68
N ILE A 167 0.49 8.15 -8.51
CA ILE A 167 0.51 7.57 -9.87
C ILE A 167 1.23 6.22 -9.80
N GLY A 168 0.46 5.14 -9.71
CA GLY A 168 0.96 3.78 -9.64
C GLY A 168 1.07 3.09 -11.00
N LEU A 169 1.21 1.76 -10.97
CA LEU A 169 1.30 0.94 -12.19
C LEU A 169 -0.01 0.97 -13.00
N GLY A 170 -1.16 0.68 -12.38
CA GLY A 170 -2.46 0.62 -13.08
C GLY A 170 -3.48 1.68 -12.66
N LEU A 171 -3.15 2.50 -11.66
CA LEU A 171 -4.08 3.43 -11.04
C LEU A 171 -3.39 4.75 -10.74
N THR A 172 -4.10 5.84 -11.01
CA THR A 172 -3.77 7.18 -10.54
C THR A 172 -4.83 7.58 -9.54
N ARG A 173 -4.43 7.97 -8.33
CA ARG A 173 -5.33 8.26 -7.22
C ARG A 173 -5.08 9.63 -6.65
N VAL A 174 -6.15 10.40 -6.45
CA VAL A 174 -6.16 11.67 -5.72
C VAL A 174 -6.78 11.41 -4.36
N THR A 175 -5.95 11.49 -3.32
CA THR A 175 -6.32 11.18 -1.93
C THR A 175 -6.23 12.44 -1.06
N PRO A 176 -7.36 13.04 -0.69
CA PRO A 176 -7.37 14.11 0.31
C PRO A 176 -7.13 13.53 1.71
N VAL A 177 -6.22 14.18 2.45
CA VAL A 177 -5.90 13.87 3.84
C VAL A 177 -6.08 15.14 4.66
N VAL A 178 -6.82 15.05 5.75
CA VAL A 178 -7.11 16.17 6.65
C VAL A 178 -6.75 15.76 8.07
N LYS A 179 -5.81 16.49 8.67
CA LYS A 179 -5.32 16.26 10.04
C LYS A 179 -4.88 14.80 10.30
N GLY A 180 -4.24 14.18 9.30
CA GLY A 180 -3.73 12.80 9.35
C GLY A 180 -4.72 11.75 8.82
N GLU A 181 -6.00 12.10 8.73
CA GLU A 181 -7.07 11.18 8.34
C GLU A 181 -7.36 11.26 6.85
N VAL A 182 -7.53 10.10 6.21
CA VAL A 182 -7.91 10.00 4.80
C VAL A 182 -9.42 10.15 4.67
N MET A 183 -9.88 11.10 3.85
CA MET A 183 -11.30 11.27 3.55
C MET A 183 -11.72 10.26 2.47
N ARG A 184 -12.10 9.04 2.90
CA ARG A 184 -12.37 7.89 2.02
C ARG A 184 -13.39 8.21 0.92
N GLU A 185 -14.42 8.98 1.23
CA GLU A 185 -15.52 9.35 0.34
C GLU A 185 -15.08 10.33 -0.75
N ALA A 186 -13.99 11.05 -0.53
CA ALA A 186 -13.44 12.05 -1.46
C ALA A 186 -12.26 11.54 -2.27
N ILE A 187 -11.91 10.25 -2.15
CA ILE A 187 -10.89 9.62 -2.98
C ILE A 187 -11.41 9.55 -4.42
N GLN A 188 -10.62 10.07 -5.34
CA GLN A 188 -10.82 9.88 -6.78
C GLN A 188 -9.73 8.94 -7.28
N ALA A 189 -10.08 7.98 -8.12
CA ALA A 189 -9.08 7.17 -8.80
C ALA A 189 -9.51 6.90 -10.23
N GLU A 190 -8.51 6.82 -11.10
CA GLU A 190 -8.64 6.60 -12.54
C GLU A 190 -7.76 5.40 -12.93
N LEU A 191 -8.24 4.56 -13.83
CA LEU A 191 -7.53 3.36 -14.34
C LEU A 191 -6.41 3.72 -15.34
N LEU A 192 -5.62 4.73 -14.99
CA LEU A 192 -4.49 5.22 -15.74
C LEU A 192 -3.24 5.12 -14.86
N GLY A 193 -2.16 4.59 -15.41
CA GLY A 193 -0.89 4.50 -14.69
C GLY A 193 0.27 4.17 -15.61
N GLY A 194 1.38 3.72 -15.02
CA GLY A 194 2.57 3.32 -15.78
C GLY A 194 2.29 2.26 -16.86
N ALA A 195 1.41 1.30 -16.59
CA ALA A 195 1.02 0.25 -17.53
C ALA A 195 0.33 0.82 -18.78
N THR A 196 -0.47 1.89 -18.62
CA THR A 196 -1.10 2.59 -19.75
C THR A 196 -0.05 3.15 -20.70
N GLY A 197 0.99 3.80 -20.14
CA GLY A 197 2.11 4.33 -20.92
C GLY A 197 2.89 3.22 -21.65
N THR A 198 3.23 2.14 -20.95
CA THR A 198 3.90 0.98 -21.53
C THR A 198 3.09 0.36 -22.67
N ASN A 199 1.78 0.13 -22.46
CA ASN A 199 0.91 -0.46 -23.47
C ASN A 199 0.75 0.43 -24.71
N MET A 200 0.67 1.76 -24.52
CA MET A 200 0.63 2.71 -25.62
C MET A 200 1.91 2.66 -26.47
N LEU A 201 3.09 2.59 -25.82
CA LEU A 201 4.36 2.47 -26.52
C LEU A 201 4.47 1.15 -27.27
N LEU A 202 4.09 0.03 -26.63
CA LEU A 202 4.08 -1.30 -27.27
C LEU A 202 3.16 -1.32 -28.50
N ALA A 203 1.96 -0.74 -28.41
CA ALA A 203 1.04 -0.64 -29.55
C ALA A 203 1.65 0.16 -30.71
N ARG A 204 2.32 1.29 -30.42
CA ARG A 204 3.00 2.11 -31.44
C ARG A 204 4.19 1.39 -32.06
N LEU A 205 4.95 0.62 -31.29
CA LEU A 205 6.07 -0.17 -31.79
C LEU A 205 5.57 -1.32 -32.69
N ALA A 206 4.52 -2.03 -32.27
CA ALA A 206 3.89 -3.08 -33.07
C ALA A 206 3.39 -2.56 -34.42
N HIS A 207 2.76 -1.39 -34.45
CA HIS A 207 2.30 -0.76 -35.69
C HIS A 207 3.46 -0.40 -36.63
N ARG A 208 4.63 -0.02 -36.10
CA ARG A 208 5.83 0.28 -36.93
C ARG A 208 6.49 -0.98 -37.48
N SER A 209 6.55 -2.05 -36.69
CA SER A 209 7.06 -3.34 -37.14
C SER A 209 6.20 -3.94 -38.25
N ALA A 210 4.88 -3.82 -38.14
CA ALA A 210 3.96 -4.24 -39.21
C ALA A 210 4.14 -3.42 -40.51
N ALA A 211 4.39 -2.11 -40.40
CA ALA A 211 4.63 -1.26 -41.56
C ALA A 211 5.99 -1.51 -42.27
N HIS A 212 7.01 -2.00 -41.55
CA HIS A 212 8.31 -2.35 -42.14
C HIS A 212 8.39 -3.81 -42.64
N GLY A 213 7.54 -4.72 -42.13
CA GLY A 213 7.49 -6.11 -42.58
C GLY A 213 6.75 -6.36 -43.90
N GLY A 214 6.05 -5.35 -44.45
CA GLY A 214 5.28 -5.45 -45.69
C GLY A 214 6.05 -5.15 -46.99
N GLY A 215 7.36 -4.88 -46.92
CA GLY A 215 8.18 -4.46 -48.08
C GLY A 215 9.07 -5.54 -48.71
N GLY A 216 8.96 -6.81 -48.29
CA GLY A 216 9.86 -7.90 -48.71
C GLY A 216 9.25 -8.92 -49.68
N GLY A 217 8.39 -8.49 -50.60
CA GLY A 217 7.80 -9.36 -51.62
C GLY A 217 7.89 -8.72 -53.00
N GLY A 218 8.98 -8.94 -53.72
CA GLY A 218 9.12 -8.52 -55.12
C GLY A 218 10.47 -8.92 -55.71
N GLY A 219 10.45 -9.89 -56.64
CA GLY A 219 11.58 -10.44 -57.40
C GLY A 219 12.16 -11.68 -56.70
N ASP A 220 12.16 -12.89 -57.26
CA ASP A 220 12.50 -13.23 -58.63
C ASP A 220 11.67 -14.42 -59.18
N ASP A 221 10.84 -14.14 -60.18
CA ASP A 221 10.47 -15.07 -61.26
C ASP A 221 11.40 -14.72 -62.44
N VAL A 222 12.47 -15.48 -62.68
CA VAL A 222 13.09 -15.62 -64.02
C VAL A 222 13.86 -16.96 -64.09
N GLY A 223 13.49 -17.79 -65.06
CA GLY A 223 14.41 -18.72 -65.75
C GLY A 223 14.22 -20.20 -65.48
#